data_AF-W6KWS0-F1
#
_entry.id   AF-W6KWS0-F1
#
_cell.length_a   1.000
_cell.length_b   1.000
_cell.length_c   1.000
_cell.angle_alpha   90.00
_cell.angle_beta   90.00
_cell.angle_gamma   90.00
#
_symmetry.space_group_name_H-M   'P 1'
#
loop_
_entity.id
_entity.type
_entity.pdbx_description
1 polymer ?
#
loop_
_entity_poly.entity_id
_entity_poly.type
_entity_poly.pdbx_seq_one_letter_code
_entity_poly.pdbx_strand_id
1 'polypeptide(L)'
;MESFFGVEVMVGKPLKPKIPDDRVLHVSQIALPAGARDAVTFRVVLDRKSFTVATLDPKRGVYFTRLDFVFSPTQKVLFAADGPLDSSSVHVTGFTQLSEDIEEDEEDLVDESDEVPKAKSLIYGKKDTTEEEKQLKAVTSDDGKSNRKRKRH
;
A
#
# COMPACT_ATOMS: atom_id res chain seq x y z
N MET A 1 -18.47 -10.32 -9.46
CA MET A 1 -19.50 -9.34 -9.00
C MET A 1 -18.81 -8.13 -8.38
N GLU A 2 -19.17 -6.93 -8.83
CA GLU A 2 -18.65 -5.65 -8.32
C GLU A 2 -19.15 -5.32 -6.91
N SER A 3 -18.46 -4.41 -6.21
CA SER A 3 -18.87 -3.88 -4.91
C SER A 3 -18.41 -2.43 -4.75
N PHE A 4 -19.28 -1.55 -4.23
CA PHE A 4 -18.98 -0.12 -4.11
C PHE A 4 -17.79 0.16 -3.18
N PHE A 5 -16.92 1.10 -3.58
CA PHE A 5 -15.83 1.62 -2.77
C PHE A 5 -15.97 3.15 -2.60
N GLY A 6 -15.87 3.62 -1.36
CA GLY A 6 -15.85 5.04 -1.03
C GLY A 6 -15.07 5.31 0.26
N VAL A 7 -14.17 6.28 0.23
CA VAL A 7 -13.40 6.75 1.40
C VAL A 7 -13.23 8.27 1.38
N GLU A 8 -13.11 8.88 2.56
CA GLU A 8 -12.67 10.27 2.71
C GLU A 8 -11.17 10.30 3.00
N VAL A 9 -10.43 11.13 2.27
CA VAL A 9 -8.99 11.36 2.47
C VAL A 9 -8.81 12.79 2.99
N MET A 10 -8.55 12.90 4.30
CA MET A 10 -8.28 14.16 4.97
C MET A 10 -6.90 14.71 4.60
N VAL A 11 -6.77 16.03 4.45
CA VAL A 11 -5.47 16.67 4.23
C VAL A 11 -4.49 16.33 5.37
N GLY A 12 -3.26 16.00 5.01
CA GLY A 12 -2.20 15.64 5.96
C GLY A 12 -2.35 14.26 6.63
N LYS A 13 -3.38 13.47 6.31
CA LYS A 13 -3.60 12.11 6.85
C LYS A 13 -3.69 11.08 5.72
N PRO A 14 -2.56 10.55 5.21
CA PRO A 14 -2.57 9.53 4.18
C PRO A 14 -3.31 8.26 4.60
N LEU A 15 -4.07 7.68 3.68
CA LEU A 15 -4.95 6.53 3.90
C LEU A 15 -4.50 5.36 3.01
N LYS A 16 -4.29 4.17 3.58
CA LYS A 16 -4.19 2.94 2.78
C LYS A 16 -5.60 2.50 2.39
N PRO A 17 -5.95 2.34 1.10
CA PRO A 17 -7.21 1.72 0.73
C PRO A 17 -7.27 0.28 1.23
N LYS A 18 -8.47 -0.18 1.60
CA LYS A 18 -8.74 -1.60 1.85
C LYS A 18 -9.13 -2.24 0.53
N ILE A 19 -8.24 -3.08 0.01
CA ILE A 19 -8.44 -3.90 -1.18
C ILE A 19 -8.42 -5.35 -0.67
N PRO A 20 -9.50 -6.13 -0.84
CA PRO A 20 -9.50 -7.56 -0.55
C PRO A 20 -8.52 -8.31 -1.45
N ASP A 21 -7.97 -9.43 -0.97
CA ASP A 21 -6.94 -10.18 -1.69
C ASP A 21 -7.50 -10.87 -2.97
N ASP A 22 -8.82 -11.10 -3.04
CA ASP A 22 -9.55 -11.63 -4.21
C ASP A 22 -9.85 -10.59 -5.31
N ARG A 23 -9.43 -9.33 -5.14
CA ARG A 23 -10.00 -8.19 -5.89
C ARG A 23 -9.01 -7.12 -6.30
N VAL A 24 -9.31 -6.47 -7.42
CA VAL A 24 -8.75 -5.17 -7.79
C VAL A 24 -9.68 -4.03 -7.39
N LEU A 25 -9.09 -2.87 -7.04
CA LEU A 25 -9.80 -1.63 -6.74
C LEU A 25 -9.72 -0.67 -7.93
N HIS A 26 -10.87 -0.36 -8.51
CA HIS A 26 -11.04 0.69 -9.50
C HIS A 26 -11.41 2.00 -8.80
N VAL A 27 -10.62 3.06 -8.99
CA VAL A 27 -10.94 4.42 -8.55
C VAL A 27 -11.39 5.22 -9.76
N SER A 28 -12.69 5.51 -9.83
CA SER A 28 -13.33 6.13 -11.00
C SER A 28 -13.59 7.63 -10.84
N GLN A 29 -13.60 8.15 -9.60
CA GLN A 29 -13.84 9.58 -9.35
C GLN A 29 -13.25 10.04 -8.01
N ILE A 30 -12.76 11.28 -8.00
CA ILE A 30 -12.56 12.08 -6.79
C ILE A 30 -13.47 13.31 -6.79
N ALA A 31 -13.93 13.75 -5.62
CA ALA A 31 -14.78 14.93 -5.46
C ALA A 31 -14.53 15.65 -4.13
N LEU A 32 -14.70 16.98 -4.12
CA LEU A 32 -14.72 17.77 -2.89
C LEU A 32 -16.00 17.48 -2.08
N PRO A 33 -15.94 17.52 -0.73
CA PRO A 33 -17.13 17.47 0.11
C PRO A 33 -17.99 18.73 -0.06
N ALA A 34 -19.27 18.62 0.30
CA ALA A 34 -20.20 19.74 0.26
C ALA A 34 -19.72 20.90 1.15
N GLY A 35 -19.68 22.11 0.60
CA GLY A 35 -19.24 23.30 1.33
C GLY A 35 -17.72 23.53 1.39
N ALA A 36 -16.91 22.73 0.70
CA ALA A 36 -15.46 22.95 0.54
C ALA A 36 -15.16 24.36 -0.01
N ARG A 37 -14.15 25.03 0.57
CA ARG A 37 -13.81 26.44 0.28
C ARG A 37 -12.43 26.64 -0.33
N ASP A 38 -11.56 25.63 -0.24
CA ASP A 38 -10.16 25.73 -0.57
C ASP A 38 -9.72 24.64 -1.54
N ALA A 39 -8.60 24.87 -2.21
CA ALA A 39 -8.09 23.94 -3.21
C ALA A 39 -7.43 22.73 -2.52
N VAL A 40 -7.75 21.54 -3.00
CA VAL A 40 -7.23 20.26 -2.49
C VAL A 40 -6.56 19.51 -3.63
N THR A 41 -5.28 19.19 -3.44
CA THR A 41 -4.52 18.38 -4.40
C THR A 41 -4.50 16.93 -3.96
N PHE A 42 -5.13 16.06 -4.76
CA PHE A 42 -5.10 14.62 -4.56
C PHE A 42 -3.81 14.01 -5.13
N ARG A 43 -3.19 13.13 -4.34
CA ARG A 43 -1.99 12.39 -4.72
C ARG A 43 -2.15 10.90 -4.42
N VAL A 44 -1.54 10.09 -5.26
CA VAL A 44 -1.33 8.67 -5.02
C VAL A 44 0.15 8.46 -4.72
N VAL A 45 0.46 7.80 -3.61
CA VAL A 45 1.82 7.34 -3.30
C VAL A 45 1.89 5.86 -3.60
N LEU A 46 2.76 5.45 -4.52
CA LEU A 46 2.99 4.07 -4.93
C LEU A 46 4.49 3.77 -4.83
N ASP A 47 4.86 2.74 -4.08
CA ASP A 47 6.25 2.30 -3.87
C ASP A 47 7.21 3.45 -3.49
N ARG A 48 6.75 4.28 -2.53
CA ARG A 48 7.41 5.48 -2.00
C ARG A 48 7.56 6.66 -2.98
N LYS A 49 7.09 6.54 -4.23
CA LYS A 49 6.99 7.65 -5.19
C LYS A 49 5.62 8.32 -5.03
N SER A 50 5.58 9.65 -5.01
CA SER A 50 4.35 10.42 -4.91
C SER A 50 3.98 11.00 -6.27
N PHE A 51 2.74 10.77 -6.71
CA PHE A 51 2.20 11.21 -7.99
C PHE A 51 1.02 12.16 -7.75
N THR A 52 1.12 13.39 -8.23
CA THR A 52 -0.03 14.32 -8.25
C THR A 52 -1.01 13.85 -9.31
N VAL A 53 -2.26 13.63 -8.90
CA VAL A 53 -3.33 13.18 -9.78
C VAL A 53 -4.11 14.36 -10.33
N ALA A 54 -4.63 15.21 -9.43
CA ALA A 54 -5.43 16.37 -9.79
C ALA A 54 -5.51 17.37 -8.62
N THR A 55 -5.76 18.64 -8.93
CA THR A 55 -6.13 19.66 -7.95
C THR A 55 -7.57 20.07 -8.19
N LEU A 56 -8.43 19.82 -7.20
CA LEU A 56 -9.79 20.33 -7.15
C LEU A 56 -9.76 21.71 -6.50
N ASP A 57 -10.53 22.67 -7.03
CA ASP A 57 -10.55 24.05 -6.57
C ASP A 57 -11.97 24.66 -6.75
N PRO A 58 -12.70 24.90 -5.65
CA PRO A 58 -14.06 25.43 -5.72
C PRO A 58 -14.10 26.89 -6.18
N LYS A 59 -12.99 27.65 -6.04
CA LYS A 59 -12.87 29.04 -6.53
C LYS A 59 -12.68 29.09 -8.05
N ARG A 60 -12.30 27.96 -8.67
CA ARG A 60 -12.19 27.78 -10.13
C ARG A 60 -13.31 26.91 -10.72
N GLY A 61 -14.31 26.52 -9.90
CA GLY A 61 -15.42 25.66 -10.32
C GLY A 61 -15.07 24.18 -10.51
N VAL A 62 -13.89 23.73 -10.07
CA VAL A 62 -13.40 22.36 -10.25
C VAL A 62 -13.72 21.54 -9.00
N TYR A 63 -14.93 21.00 -8.93
CA TYR A 63 -15.44 20.27 -7.74
C TYR A 63 -15.16 18.76 -7.74
N PHE A 64 -14.95 18.16 -8.91
CA PHE A 64 -14.69 16.73 -9.05
C PHE A 64 -13.80 16.46 -10.27
N THR A 65 -13.29 15.23 -10.38
CA THR A 65 -12.52 14.74 -11.53
C THR A 65 -12.75 13.23 -11.66
N ARG A 66 -13.04 12.77 -12.88
CA ARG A 66 -13.07 11.34 -13.20
C ARG A 66 -11.64 10.82 -13.32
N LEU A 67 -11.43 9.60 -12.88
CA LEU A 67 -10.17 8.86 -12.93
C LEU A 67 -10.42 7.50 -13.58
N ASP A 68 -9.35 6.84 -13.99
CA ASP A 68 -9.35 5.46 -14.45
C ASP A 68 -8.08 4.80 -13.94
N PHE A 69 -8.09 4.44 -12.65
CA PHE A 69 -6.97 3.80 -11.97
C PHE A 69 -7.39 2.47 -11.37
N VAL A 70 -6.58 1.44 -11.61
CA VAL A 70 -6.75 0.10 -11.05
C VAL A 70 -5.60 -0.19 -10.10
N PHE A 71 -5.91 -0.63 -8.89
CA PHE A 71 -4.93 -0.99 -7.85
C PHE A 71 -5.11 -2.45 -7.43
N SER A 72 -4.02 -3.20 -7.37
CA SER A 72 -4.00 -4.58 -6.85
C SER A 72 -3.74 -4.59 -5.33
N PRO A 73 -4.12 -5.65 -4.59
CA PRO A 73 -3.90 -5.75 -3.16
C PRO A 73 -2.40 -5.86 -2.80
N THR A 74 -1.61 -6.37 -3.76
CA THR A 74 -0.14 -6.47 -3.70
C THR A 74 0.60 -5.13 -3.78
N GLN A 75 -0.03 -4.07 -4.32
CA GLN A 75 0.58 -2.75 -4.47
C GLN A 75 0.65 -1.98 -3.14
N LYS A 76 1.79 -1.33 -2.88
CA LYS A 76 2.00 -0.46 -1.71
C LYS A 76 1.50 0.95 -2.00
N VAL A 77 0.18 1.04 -2.21
CA VAL A 77 -0.56 2.27 -2.49
C VAL A 77 -1.02 2.98 -1.21
N LEU A 78 -0.89 4.30 -1.18
CA LEU A 78 -1.55 5.21 -0.23
C LEU A 78 -2.23 6.35 -1.00
N PHE A 79 -3.40 6.76 -0.54
CA PHE A 79 -4.09 7.97 -1.00
C PHE A 79 -3.74 9.13 -0.06
N ALA A 80 -3.44 10.31 -0.60
CA ALA A 80 -3.08 11.49 0.18
C ALA A 80 -3.69 12.77 -0.40
N ALA A 81 -3.90 13.76 0.46
CA ALA A 81 -4.40 15.08 0.08
C ALA A 81 -3.50 16.19 0.66
N ASP A 82 -3.18 17.18 -0.17
CA ASP A 82 -2.55 18.45 0.23
C ASP A 82 -3.54 19.60 0.14
N GLY A 83 -3.43 20.57 1.04
CA GLY A 83 -4.27 21.76 1.13
C GLY A 83 -4.06 22.45 2.49
N PRO A 84 -4.93 23.39 2.89
CA PRO A 84 -5.01 23.82 4.29
C PRO A 84 -5.39 22.63 5.19
N LEU A 85 -4.70 22.44 6.32
CA LEU A 85 -4.97 21.31 7.23
C LEU A 85 -6.37 21.40 7.86
N ASP A 86 -6.89 22.62 8.02
CA ASP A 86 -8.13 22.89 8.73
C ASP A 86 -9.34 22.57 7.84
N SER A 87 -9.91 21.38 8.05
CA SER A 87 -11.18 20.91 7.45
C SER A 87 -11.17 20.66 5.93
N SER A 88 -10.01 20.54 5.28
CA SER A 88 -9.94 20.10 3.88
C SER A 88 -9.86 18.57 3.75
N SER A 89 -10.66 18.01 2.84
CA SER A 89 -10.65 16.59 2.48
C SER A 89 -11.07 16.38 1.03
N VAL A 90 -10.94 15.15 0.55
CA VAL A 90 -11.46 14.72 -0.75
C VAL A 90 -12.12 13.35 -0.63
N HIS A 91 -13.32 13.20 -1.19
CA HIS A 91 -13.97 11.90 -1.34
C HIS A 91 -13.34 11.17 -2.52
N VAL A 92 -12.93 9.92 -2.32
CA VAL A 92 -12.39 9.01 -3.34
C VAL A 92 -13.38 7.87 -3.51
N THR A 93 -13.85 7.64 -4.74
CA THR A 93 -14.96 6.73 -5.05
C THR A 93 -14.68 5.84 -6.26
N GLY A 94 -15.30 4.65 -6.25
CA GLY A 94 -15.21 3.67 -7.32
C GLY A 94 -15.80 2.33 -6.89
N PHE A 95 -15.17 1.23 -7.26
CA PHE A 95 -15.63 -0.13 -6.97
C PHE A 95 -14.48 -1.13 -6.86
N THR A 96 -14.71 -2.24 -6.17
CA THR A 96 -13.85 -3.44 -6.27
C THR A 96 -14.52 -4.49 -7.13
N GLN A 97 -13.75 -5.17 -7.97
CA GLN A 97 -14.17 -6.34 -8.72
C GLN A 97 -13.18 -7.49 -8.50
N LEU A 98 -13.61 -8.73 -8.77
CA LEU A 98 -12.71 -9.90 -8.72
C LEU A 98 -11.53 -9.67 -9.67
N SER A 99 -10.34 -10.10 -9.27
CA SER A 99 -9.19 -10.14 -10.20
C SER A 99 -9.36 -11.27 -11.21
N GLU A 100 -9.14 -10.98 -12.48
CA GLU A 100 -9.18 -11.96 -13.58
C GLU A 100 -8.11 -13.05 -13.42
N ASP A 101 -7.02 -12.77 -12.69
CA ASP A 101 -5.97 -13.73 -12.31
C ASP A 101 -6.41 -14.80 -11.29
N ILE A 102 -7.71 -14.86 -10.94
CA ILE A 102 -8.30 -15.96 -10.15
C ILE A 102 -9.27 -16.70 -11.08
N GLU A 103 -8.69 -17.39 -12.05
CA GLU A 103 -9.31 -18.61 -12.56
C GLU A 103 -9.30 -19.64 -11.41
N GLU A 104 -10.42 -20.30 -11.18
CA GLU A 104 -10.58 -21.22 -10.06
C GLU A 104 -9.82 -22.52 -10.36
N ASP A 105 -8.61 -22.66 -9.81
CA ASP A 105 -7.82 -23.92 -9.71
C ASP A 105 -8.51 -24.97 -8.81
N GLU A 106 -9.84 -25.09 -8.89
CA GLU A 106 -10.59 -26.28 -8.50
C GLU A 106 -10.47 -27.33 -9.62
N GLU A 107 -9.23 -27.71 -9.94
CA GLU A 107 -8.99 -28.97 -10.66
C GLU A 107 -9.41 -30.12 -9.74
N ASP A 108 -10.63 -30.60 -9.95
CA ASP A 108 -11.26 -31.77 -9.33
C ASP A 108 -10.56 -33.06 -9.80
N LEU A 109 -9.25 -33.19 -9.49
CA LEU A 109 -8.44 -34.38 -9.73
C LEU A 109 -8.82 -35.47 -8.74
N VAL A 110 -9.91 -36.15 -9.09
CA VAL A 110 -10.41 -37.36 -8.45
C VAL A 110 -9.30 -38.38 -8.18
N ASP A 111 -9.28 -38.89 -6.94
CA ASP A 111 -8.40 -39.95 -6.47
C ASP A 111 -8.73 -41.29 -7.15
N GLU A 112 -7.73 -41.93 -7.77
CA GLU A 112 -7.56 -43.39 -7.81
C GLU A 112 -6.20 -43.81 -8.44
N SER A 113 -5.26 -44.34 -7.62
CA SER A 113 -4.53 -45.63 -7.85
C SER A 113 -3.13 -45.77 -7.20
N ASP A 114 -3.08 -46.61 -6.16
CA ASP A 114 -2.08 -47.64 -5.82
C ASP A 114 -0.55 -47.36 -5.65
N GLU A 115 -0.16 -47.48 -4.38
CA GLU A 115 0.98 -48.20 -3.77
C GLU A 115 2.46 -48.10 -4.28
N VAL A 116 3.35 -48.00 -3.29
CA VAL A 116 4.82 -47.93 -3.41
C VAL A 116 5.50 -49.26 -3.03
N PRO A 117 6.64 -49.63 -3.65
CA PRO A 117 7.65 -50.44 -2.98
C PRO A 117 9.00 -49.72 -2.76
N LYS A 118 9.70 -50.05 -1.66
CA LYS A 118 10.90 -49.34 -1.14
C LYS A 118 12.18 -50.19 -1.20
N ALA A 119 13.30 -49.59 -1.66
CA ALA A 119 14.69 -49.95 -1.30
C ALA A 119 15.60 -48.70 -1.49
N LYS A 120 16.39 -48.19 -0.51
CA LYS A 120 17.63 -48.73 0.10
C LYS A 120 18.75 -48.97 -0.93
N SER A 121 19.96 -48.42 -0.85
CA SER A 121 20.64 -47.51 0.14
C SER A 121 21.86 -46.81 -0.59
N LEU A 122 23.00 -46.32 -0.07
CA LEU A 122 23.73 -46.44 1.23
C LEU A 122 24.83 -45.34 1.42
N ILE A 123 24.67 -44.46 2.41
CA ILE A 123 25.64 -43.72 3.28
C ILE A 123 27.04 -43.27 2.73
N TYR A 124 27.35 -41.96 2.79
CA TYR A 124 28.47 -41.27 3.50
C TYR A 124 28.65 -39.81 2.99
N GLY A 125 28.83 -38.76 3.80
CA GLY A 125 28.72 -38.59 5.26
C GLY A 125 29.30 -37.23 5.77
N LYS A 126 29.04 -36.89 7.05
CA LYS A 126 29.60 -35.77 7.86
C LYS A 126 29.25 -34.30 7.51
N LYS A 127 28.66 -33.62 8.53
CA LYS A 127 29.01 -32.27 9.06
C LYS A 127 28.71 -31.02 8.19
N ASP A 128 28.44 -29.83 8.75
CA ASP A 128 28.43 -29.36 10.17
C ASP A 128 27.22 -28.45 10.48
N THR A 129 27.05 -28.05 11.75
CA THR A 129 25.90 -27.29 12.29
C THR A 129 26.21 -25.84 12.69
N THR A 130 25.37 -24.89 12.25
CA THR A 130 25.10 -23.57 12.88
C THR A 130 23.71 -23.13 12.39
N GLU A 131 22.67 -22.87 13.20
CA GLU A 131 22.52 -21.90 14.30
C GLU A 131 22.62 -20.41 13.89
N GLU A 132 21.69 -19.95 13.04
CA GLU A 132 21.35 -18.52 12.93
C GLU A 132 20.21 -18.14 13.88
N GLU A 133 20.48 -18.09 15.19
CA GLU A 133 19.66 -17.32 16.11
C GLU A 133 20.53 -16.57 17.14
N LYS A 134 20.16 -15.31 17.42
CA LYS A 134 20.79 -14.36 18.36
C LYS A 134 22.14 -13.76 17.94
N GLN A 135 22.06 -12.51 17.48
CA GLN A 135 22.40 -11.42 18.41
C GLN A 135 21.73 -10.08 18.06
N LEU A 136 20.74 -9.69 18.88
CA LEU A 136 20.53 -8.27 19.16
C LEU A 136 21.65 -7.78 20.10
N LYS A 137 21.85 -6.44 20.14
CA LYS A 137 22.74 -5.67 21.05
C LYS A 137 24.19 -5.39 20.59
N ALA A 138 24.31 -4.75 19.43
CA ALA A 138 25.28 -3.68 19.19
C ALA A 138 24.58 -2.62 18.30
N VAL A 139 24.77 -1.30 18.45
CA VAL A 139 25.66 -0.52 19.32
C VAL A 139 24.84 0.50 20.12
N THR A 140 25.06 0.57 21.43
CA THR A 140 24.77 1.77 22.24
C THR A 140 26.06 2.54 22.47
N SER A 141 25.96 3.87 22.55
CA SER A 141 26.98 4.81 23.07
C SER A 141 28.41 4.69 22.49
N ASP A 142 28.78 5.64 21.63
CA ASP A 142 30.16 6.17 21.57
C ASP A 142 30.12 7.69 21.76
N ASP A 143 31.06 8.24 22.52
CA ASP A 143 30.98 9.55 23.18
C ASP A 143 32.05 10.53 22.60
N GLY A 144 31.86 10.86 21.32
CA GLY A 144 32.86 11.52 20.47
C GLY A 144 32.88 13.05 20.51
N LYS A 145 33.65 13.63 21.45
CA LYS A 145 33.87 15.08 21.57
C LYS A 145 34.45 15.74 20.30
N SER A 146 33.92 16.88 19.87
CA SER A 146 34.69 17.89 19.11
C SER A 146 34.20 19.33 19.34
N ASN A 147 35.12 20.29 19.27
CA ASN A 147 34.91 21.70 19.66
C ASN A 147 34.79 22.63 18.46
N ARG A 148 33.95 23.68 18.55
CA ARG A 148 34.38 25.01 18.04
C ARG A 148 33.73 26.22 18.71
N LYS A 149 34.60 27.19 19.04
CA LYS A 149 34.32 28.48 19.69
C LYS A 149 33.58 29.44 18.73
N ARG A 150 32.76 30.37 19.26
CA ARG A 150 33.14 31.81 19.32
C ARG A 150 32.22 32.69 20.18
N LYS A 151 32.85 33.72 20.75
CA LYS A 151 32.37 34.72 21.72
C LYS A 151 31.91 35.99 21.00
N ARG A 152 30.80 36.62 21.44
CA ARG A 152 30.43 38.05 21.27
C ARG A 152 29.02 38.28 21.87
N HIS A 153 28.71 39.42 22.49
CA HIS A 153 29.56 40.36 23.25
C HIS A 153 28.67 41.04 24.30
#